data_AF-D7WAL9-F1
#
_entry.id   AF-D7WAL9-F1
#
_cell.length_a   1.000
_cell.length_b   1.000
_cell.length_c   1.000
_cell.angle_alpha   90.00
_cell.angle_beta   90.00
_cell.angle_gamma   90.00
#
_symmetry.space_group_name_H-M   'P 1'
#
loop_
_entity.id
_entity.type
_entity.pdbx_description
1 polymer ?
#
loop_
_entity_poly.entity_id
_entity_poly.type
_entity_poly.pdbx_seq_one_letter_code
_entity_poly.pdbx_strand_id
1 'polypeptide(L)'
;MVGDIIDRKRYTEATYSEVAAFFSRGLELFETVVFTAGNHDVYHDLGAVIPRGVIVSGTQPHTIEVGEWALHSAAVEVDRDPRSLVSDFPHPLPHAVNLGLLHTSVTGEYSKHDCLPCTTEELLACGYDAWILGHVHSQITLNPEPFIGWVGMGRAYLIDVNDGDVRVQNLVV
;
A
#
# COMPACT_ATOMS: atom_id res chain seq x y z
N MET A 1 -0.29 -5.22 -1.80
CA MET A 1 0.50 -4.45 -2.79
C MET A 1 0.17 -2.97 -2.64
N VAL A 2 1.17 -2.11 -2.49
CA VAL A 2 1.01 -0.65 -2.23
C VAL A 2 1.33 0.20 -3.46
N GLY A 3 0.76 -0.17 -4.60
CA GLY A 3 0.74 0.65 -5.82
C GLY A 3 1.96 0.51 -6.73
N ASP A 4 1.87 1.22 -7.85
CA ASP A 4 2.82 1.27 -8.97
C ASP A 4 3.21 -0.14 -9.47
N ILE A 5 2.20 -0.96 -9.75
CA ILE A 5 2.41 -2.28 -10.37
C ILE A 5 2.81 -2.17 -11.85
N ILE A 6 2.46 -1.06 -12.48
CA ILE A 6 2.77 -0.75 -13.88
C ILE A 6 3.31 0.67 -14.02
N ASP A 7 4.30 0.89 -14.88
CA ASP A 7 4.84 2.22 -15.14
C ASP A 7 4.05 2.96 -16.23
N ARG A 8 3.65 4.20 -15.92
CA ARG A 8 2.88 5.06 -16.85
C ARG A 8 3.55 5.33 -18.20
N LYS A 9 4.88 5.28 -18.30
CA LYS A 9 5.65 5.63 -19.53
C LYS A 9 6.31 4.42 -20.18
N ARG A 10 6.54 3.35 -19.42
CA ARG A 10 7.30 2.17 -19.84
C ARG A 10 6.41 0.93 -19.76
N TYR A 11 5.48 0.82 -20.70
CA TYR A 11 4.61 -0.34 -20.86
C TYR A 11 4.47 -0.73 -22.32
N THR A 12 4.08 -1.98 -22.54
CA THR A 12 3.64 -2.52 -23.83
C THR A 12 2.32 -3.27 -23.62
N GLU A 13 1.67 -3.72 -24.68
CA GLU A 13 0.50 -4.60 -24.57
C GLU A 13 0.79 -5.88 -23.76
N ALA A 14 2.03 -6.39 -23.82
CA ALA A 14 2.44 -7.55 -23.03
C ALA A 14 2.47 -7.27 -21.52
N THR A 15 2.72 -6.02 -21.10
CA THR A 15 2.80 -5.63 -19.69
C THR A 15 1.48 -5.88 -18.95
N TYR A 16 0.35 -5.68 -19.63
CA TYR A 16 -0.98 -6.01 -19.09
C TYR A 16 -1.14 -7.52 -18.77
N SER A 17 -0.58 -8.38 -19.63
CA SER A 17 -0.58 -9.83 -19.40
C SER A 17 0.35 -10.21 -18.24
N GLU A 18 1.47 -9.50 -18.07
CA GLU A 18 2.37 -9.67 -16.92
C GLU A 18 1.70 -9.27 -15.60
N VAL A 19 0.96 -8.15 -15.59
CA VAL A 19 0.16 -7.73 -14.42
C VAL A 19 -0.90 -8.79 -14.08
N ALA A 20 -1.60 -9.34 -15.08
CA ALA A 20 -2.57 -10.41 -14.86
C ALA A 20 -1.91 -11.67 -14.28
N ALA A 21 -0.75 -12.07 -14.82
CA ALA A 21 0.02 -13.21 -14.34
C ALA A 21 0.54 -13.00 -12.92
N PHE A 22 1.01 -11.79 -12.60
CA PHE A 22 1.46 -11.41 -11.26
C PHE A 22 0.36 -11.61 -10.22
N PHE A 23 -0.83 -11.05 -10.46
CA PHE A 23 -1.95 -11.20 -9.53
C PHE A 23 -2.46 -12.65 -9.47
N SER A 24 -2.53 -13.34 -10.60
CA SER A 24 -2.93 -14.76 -10.64
C SER A 24 -1.99 -15.61 -9.79
N ARG A 25 -0.67 -15.38 -9.91
CA ARG A 25 0.32 -16.06 -9.08
C ARG A 25 0.18 -15.72 -7.59
N GLY A 26 -0.15 -14.46 -7.27
CA GLY A 26 -0.47 -14.06 -5.90
C GLY A 26 -1.66 -14.86 -5.33
N LEU A 27 -2.74 -15.01 -6.10
CA LEU A 27 -3.92 -15.76 -5.68
C LEU A 27 -3.69 -17.29 -5.55
N GLU A 28 -2.66 -17.83 -6.21
CA GLU A 28 -2.23 -19.22 -6.00
C GLU A 28 -1.44 -19.41 -4.69
N LEU A 29 -0.76 -18.36 -4.23
CA LEU A 29 0.19 -18.43 -3.11
C LEU A 29 -0.40 -17.94 -1.79
N PHE A 30 -1.36 -17.02 -1.85
CA PHE A 30 -1.91 -16.33 -0.69
C PHE A 30 -3.42 -16.49 -0.66
N GLU A 31 -3.96 -16.69 0.54
CA GLU A 31 -5.41 -16.76 0.77
C GLU A 31 -6.11 -15.45 0.40
N THR A 32 -5.46 -14.31 0.67
CA THR A 32 -5.99 -12.98 0.37
C THR A 32 -4.93 -12.13 -0.31
N VAL A 33 -5.31 -11.46 -1.40
CA VAL A 33 -4.47 -10.50 -2.12
C VAL A 33 -5.18 -9.15 -2.15
N VAL A 34 -4.55 -8.13 -1.59
CA VAL A 34 -5.04 -6.74 -1.59
C VAL A 34 -4.13 -5.86 -2.44
N PHE A 35 -4.74 -5.01 -3.27
CA PHE A 35 -4.06 -4.03 -4.09
C PHE A 35 -4.59 -2.62 -3.85
N THR A 36 -3.68 -1.72 -3.50
CA THR A 36 -3.94 -0.28 -3.39
C THR A 36 -3.21 0.40 -4.53
N ALA A 37 -3.94 1.05 -5.44
CA ALA A 37 -3.33 1.66 -6.63
C ALA A 37 -2.44 2.87 -6.28
N GLY A 38 -1.31 2.96 -6.98
CA GLY A 38 -0.38 4.09 -6.94
C GLY A 38 -0.61 5.09 -8.07
N ASN A 39 0.22 6.14 -8.14
CA ASN A 39 0.03 7.23 -9.08
C ASN A 39 0.42 6.87 -10.54
N HIS A 40 1.17 5.78 -10.75
CA HIS A 40 1.41 5.28 -12.11
C HIS A 40 0.24 4.42 -12.59
N ASP A 41 -0.39 3.66 -11.70
CA ASP A 41 -1.47 2.73 -12.03
C ASP A 41 -2.71 3.44 -12.58
N VAL A 42 -3.02 4.65 -12.10
CA VAL A 42 -4.19 5.44 -12.52
C VAL A 42 -4.15 5.87 -14.00
N TYR A 43 -3.02 5.71 -14.69
CA TYR A 43 -2.92 5.91 -16.14
C TYR A 43 -3.43 4.71 -16.96
N HIS A 44 -3.73 3.60 -16.31
CA HIS A 44 -4.06 2.34 -16.94
C HIS A 44 -5.45 1.87 -16.53
N ASP A 45 -6.21 1.34 -17.48
CA ASP A 45 -7.40 0.56 -17.14
C ASP A 45 -6.97 -0.85 -16.75
N LEU A 46 -6.75 -1.05 -15.46
CA LEU A 46 -6.36 -2.35 -14.90
C LEU A 46 -7.57 -3.25 -14.60
N GLY A 47 -8.80 -2.76 -14.75
CA GLY A 47 -10.01 -3.49 -14.39
C GLY A 47 -10.20 -4.79 -15.19
N ALA A 48 -9.69 -4.84 -16.41
CA ALA A 48 -9.76 -6.02 -17.27
C ALA A 48 -8.70 -7.08 -16.95
N VAL A 49 -7.60 -6.71 -16.29
CA VAL A 49 -6.43 -7.58 -16.07
C VAL A 49 -6.27 -8.03 -14.62
N ILE A 50 -6.84 -7.29 -13.67
CA ILE A 50 -6.88 -7.69 -12.27
C ILE A 50 -7.94 -8.78 -12.10
N PRO A 51 -7.59 -10.01 -11.67
CA PRO A 51 -8.56 -11.07 -11.47
C PRO A 51 -9.53 -10.77 -10.32
N ARG A 52 -10.77 -11.26 -10.41
CA ARG A 52 -11.84 -11.04 -9.39
C ARG A 52 -11.49 -11.45 -7.95
N GLY A 53 -10.46 -12.28 -7.75
CA GLY A 53 -10.02 -12.69 -6.41
C GLY A 53 -9.17 -11.64 -5.68
N VAL A 54 -8.69 -10.61 -6.38
CA VAL A 54 -7.94 -9.52 -5.77
C VAL A 54 -8.90 -8.49 -5.20
N ILE A 55 -8.72 -8.15 -3.92
CA ILE A 55 -9.43 -7.03 -3.29
C ILE A 55 -8.72 -5.75 -3.72
N VAL A 56 -9.41 -4.89 -4.46
CA VAL A 56 -8.90 -3.59 -4.90
C VAL A 56 -9.41 -2.50 -3.96
N SER A 57 -8.49 -1.78 -3.36
CA SER A 57 -8.75 -0.66 -2.45
C SER A 57 -9.44 0.50 -3.19
N GLY A 58 -10.50 1.05 -2.62
CA GLY A 58 -11.17 2.25 -3.11
C GLY A 58 -10.37 3.54 -2.83
N THR A 59 -10.79 4.66 -3.44
CA THR A 59 -10.08 5.95 -3.34
C THR A 59 -10.38 6.75 -2.07
N GLN A 60 -11.37 6.32 -1.27
CA GLN A 60 -11.68 6.90 0.03
C GLN A 60 -11.09 6.04 1.15
N PRO A 61 -10.64 6.63 2.27
CA PRO A 61 -10.17 5.85 3.42
C PRO A 61 -11.22 4.83 3.90
N HIS A 62 -10.81 3.59 4.05
CA HIS A 62 -11.65 2.48 4.50
C HIS A 62 -10.80 1.38 5.14
N THR A 63 -11.49 0.41 5.76
CA THR A 63 -10.87 -0.76 6.38
C THR A 63 -11.28 -2.03 5.64
N ILE A 64 -10.33 -2.91 5.40
CA ILE A 64 -10.53 -4.27 4.88
C ILE A 64 -10.14 -5.23 6.01
N GLU A 65 -11.10 -5.94 6.59
CA GLU A 65 -10.84 -6.96 7.62
C GLU A 65 -10.47 -8.30 6.96
N VAL A 66 -9.33 -8.89 7.36
CA VAL A 66 -8.80 -10.16 6.85
C VAL A 66 -8.26 -10.98 8.01
N GLY A 67 -9.03 -11.96 8.49
CA GLY A 67 -8.64 -12.73 9.68
C GLY A 67 -8.53 -11.84 10.91
N GLU A 68 -7.36 -11.80 11.54
CA GLU A 68 -7.06 -10.93 12.68
C GLU A 68 -6.57 -9.52 12.28
N TRP A 69 -6.52 -9.21 10.99
CA TRP A 69 -5.98 -7.96 10.46
C TRP A 69 -7.09 -6.99 10.07
N ALA A 70 -6.88 -5.72 10.39
CA ALA A 70 -7.63 -4.58 9.87
C ALA A 70 -6.69 -3.76 8.98
N LEU A 71 -6.86 -3.88 7.67
CA LEU A 71 -6.05 -3.18 6.67
C LEU A 71 -6.73 -1.85 6.32
N HIS A 72 -6.17 -0.74 6.79
CA HIS A 72 -6.69 0.60 6.53
C HIS A 72 -6.02 1.16 5.28
N SER A 73 -6.79 1.53 4.26
CA SER A 73 -6.22 1.95 2.98
C SER A 73 -7.06 2.98 2.22
N ALA A 74 -6.39 3.68 1.31
CA ALA A 74 -7.00 4.52 0.27
C ALA A 74 -6.11 4.47 -0.98
N ALA A 75 -6.71 4.25 -2.14
CA ALA A 75 -6.02 4.28 -3.43
C ALA A 75 -5.84 5.71 -3.94
N VAL A 76 -4.75 5.91 -4.69
CA VAL A 76 -4.52 7.12 -5.46
C VAL A 76 -5.62 7.27 -6.52
N GLU A 77 -6.15 8.48 -6.68
CA GLU A 77 -7.23 8.75 -7.64
C GLU A 77 -6.69 9.33 -8.96
N VAL A 78 -5.63 10.14 -8.89
CA VAL A 78 -5.01 10.82 -10.03
C VAL A 78 -3.50 10.95 -9.87
N ASP A 79 -2.76 11.14 -10.96
CA ASP A 79 -1.31 11.45 -10.86
C ASP A 79 -1.10 12.73 -10.08
N ARG A 80 -0.13 12.71 -9.15
CA ARG A 80 0.13 13.79 -8.20
C ARG A 80 -1.11 14.20 -7.41
N ASP A 81 -1.80 13.19 -6.90
CA ASP A 81 -2.99 13.36 -6.09
C ASP A 81 -2.76 14.34 -4.93
N PRO A 82 -3.44 15.51 -4.92
CA PRO A 82 -3.20 16.55 -3.93
C PRO A 82 -4.01 16.33 -2.63
N ARG A 83 -4.85 15.29 -2.57
CA ARG A 83 -5.73 15.06 -1.43
C ARG A 83 -4.89 14.72 -0.19
N SER A 84 -5.21 15.36 0.94
CA SER A 84 -4.73 14.94 2.26
C SER A 84 -5.85 14.13 2.89
N LEU A 85 -5.59 12.84 3.11
CA LEU A 85 -6.62 11.87 3.51
C LEU A 85 -6.43 11.33 4.93
N VAL A 86 -5.24 11.48 5.52
CA VAL A 86 -4.85 10.75 6.74
C VAL A 86 -5.76 11.07 7.93
N SER A 87 -6.29 12.29 8.03
CA SER A 87 -7.25 12.68 9.08
C SER A 87 -8.59 11.93 9.00
N ASP A 88 -8.94 11.41 7.83
CA ASP A 88 -10.24 10.80 7.54
C ASP A 88 -10.17 9.26 7.59
N PHE A 89 -8.99 8.70 7.88
CA PHE A 89 -8.80 7.28 8.05
C PHE A 89 -9.61 6.74 9.24
N PRO A 90 -10.23 5.54 9.13
CA PRO A 90 -11.02 4.95 10.21
C PRO A 90 -10.20 4.75 11.49
N HIS A 91 -10.84 4.85 12.65
CA HIS A 91 -10.18 4.51 13.92
C HIS A 91 -9.72 3.04 13.96
N PRO A 92 -8.63 2.72 14.69
CA PRO A 92 -8.17 1.35 14.84
C PRO A 92 -9.27 0.48 15.47
N LEU A 93 -9.39 -0.74 14.95
CA LEU A 93 -10.29 -1.75 15.49
C LEU A 93 -9.61 -2.45 16.68
N PRO A 94 -10.22 -2.45 17.88
CA PRO A 94 -9.58 -2.93 19.10
C PRO A 94 -9.39 -4.46 19.14
N HIS A 95 -10.08 -5.19 18.28
CA HIS A 95 -10.03 -6.66 18.19
C HIS A 95 -9.12 -7.18 17.08
N ALA A 96 -8.40 -6.30 16.39
CA ALA A 96 -7.58 -6.63 15.23
C ALA A 96 -6.22 -5.93 15.29
N VAL A 97 -5.27 -6.44 14.52
CA VAL A 97 -4.01 -5.76 14.23
C VAL A 97 -4.24 -4.76 13.11
N ASN A 98 -3.96 -3.49 13.38
CA ASN A 98 -4.28 -2.35 12.52
C ASN A 98 -3.06 -1.99 11.67
N LEU A 99 -3.16 -2.24 10.37
CA LEU A 99 -2.10 -1.95 9.41
C LEU A 99 -2.56 -0.88 8.41
N GLY A 100 -1.87 0.24 8.38
CA GLY A 100 -2.07 1.27 7.36
C GLY A 100 -1.32 0.94 6.06
N LEU A 101 -2.01 1.03 4.92
CA LEU A 101 -1.46 0.80 3.58
C LEU A 101 -1.73 2.03 2.70
N LEU A 102 -0.68 2.78 2.35
CA LEU A 102 -0.84 4.03 1.60
C LEU A 102 0.29 4.25 0.58
N HIS A 103 -0.07 4.70 -0.61
CA HIS A 103 0.90 5.11 -1.62
C HIS A 103 1.08 6.64 -1.54
N THR A 104 2.12 7.09 -0.82
CA THR A 104 2.26 8.51 -0.44
C THR A 104 3.70 8.99 -0.51
N SER A 105 3.87 10.26 -0.86
CA SER A 105 5.13 11.00 -0.76
C SER A 105 5.47 11.47 0.65
N VAL A 106 4.53 11.37 1.60
CA VAL A 106 4.61 12.02 2.92
C VAL A 106 4.95 13.51 2.71
N THR A 107 6.02 14.03 3.32
CA THR A 107 6.45 15.43 3.21
C THR A 107 7.19 15.75 1.90
N GLY A 108 7.34 14.79 1.00
CA GLY A 108 7.94 14.97 -0.33
C GLY A 108 9.47 14.87 -0.37
N GLU A 109 10.16 14.81 0.78
CA GLU A 109 11.64 14.85 0.85
C GLU A 109 12.32 13.73 0.03
N TYR A 110 11.68 12.56 -0.06
CA TYR A 110 12.19 11.40 -0.79
C TYR A 110 11.48 11.14 -2.12
N SER A 111 10.63 12.08 -2.57
CA SER A 111 9.94 12.00 -3.84
C SER A 111 10.32 13.15 -4.78
N LYS A 112 10.17 12.93 -6.08
CA LYS A 112 10.26 14.00 -7.08
C LYS A 112 8.91 14.70 -7.28
N HIS A 113 7.82 14.02 -6.95
CA HIS A 113 6.46 14.44 -7.24
C HIS A 113 5.56 14.05 -6.09
N ASP A 114 4.96 15.02 -5.42
CA ASP A 114 4.09 14.74 -4.28
C ASP A 114 2.84 13.97 -4.72
N CYS A 115 2.40 13.05 -3.89
CA CYS A 115 1.19 12.26 -4.07
C CYS A 115 0.64 11.84 -2.70
N LEU A 116 -0.65 12.12 -2.47
CA LEU A 116 -1.31 11.93 -1.18
C LEU A 116 -0.47 12.47 -0.02
N PRO A 117 -0.08 13.76 -0.05
CA PRO A 117 0.84 14.32 0.93
C PRO A 117 0.27 14.23 2.34
N CYS A 118 1.14 13.90 3.29
CA CYS A 118 0.85 13.81 4.72
C CYS A 118 2.14 13.98 5.53
N THR A 119 2.06 13.93 6.85
CA THR A 119 3.24 13.89 7.73
C THR A 119 3.37 12.57 8.48
N THR A 120 4.58 12.29 8.98
CA THR A 120 4.80 11.13 9.86
C THR A 120 3.98 11.26 11.14
N GLU A 121 3.80 12.47 11.66
CA GLU A 121 2.97 12.75 12.84
C GLU A 121 1.48 12.45 12.59
N GLU A 122 0.95 12.77 11.41
CA GLU A 122 -0.42 12.42 11.03
C GLU A 122 -0.60 10.89 10.98
N LEU A 123 0.35 10.16 10.38
CA LEU A 123 0.33 8.70 10.34
C LEU A 123 0.39 8.08 11.74
N LEU A 124 1.24 8.62 12.63
CA LEU A 124 1.32 8.18 14.03
C LEU A 124 0.02 8.48 14.79
N ALA A 125 -0.62 9.62 14.52
CA ALA A 125 -1.86 10.03 15.19
C ALA A 125 -3.05 9.11 14.89
N CYS A 126 -3.02 8.35 13.79
CA CYS A 126 -4.02 7.32 13.50
C CYS A 126 -4.03 6.19 14.55
N GLY A 127 -2.93 5.97 15.26
CA GLY A 127 -2.83 4.94 16.30
C GLY A 127 -2.82 3.51 15.77
N TYR A 128 -2.34 3.31 14.54
CA TYR A 128 -2.17 1.98 13.94
C TYR A 128 -0.86 1.33 14.39
N ASP A 129 -0.83 0.00 14.35
CA ASP A 129 0.32 -0.79 14.79
C ASP A 129 1.52 -0.67 13.83
N ALA A 130 1.25 -0.43 12.54
CA ALA A 130 2.25 -0.07 11.55
C ALA A 130 1.64 0.61 10.31
N TRP A 131 2.51 1.27 9.53
CA TRP A 131 2.23 1.80 8.20
C TRP A 131 3.23 1.26 7.17
N ILE A 132 2.70 0.72 6.07
CA ILE A 132 3.47 0.23 4.92
C ILE A 132 3.19 1.13 3.73
N LEU A 133 4.23 1.80 3.28
CA LEU A 133 4.11 2.87 2.30
C LEU A 133 4.63 2.44 0.93
N GLY A 134 3.91 2.86 -0.12
CA GLY A 134 4.38 2.86 -1.51
C GLY A 134 4.85 4.25 -1.96
N HIS A 135 5.18 4.41 -3.24
CA HIS A 135 5.61 5.65 -3.92
C HIS A 135 7.13 5.89 -3.96
N VAL A 136 7.82 5.83 -2.82
CA VAL A 136 9.29 6.03 -2.80
C VAL A 136 10.00 4.73 -3.19
N HIS A 137 10.85 4.81 -4.22
CA HIS A 137 11.54 3.64 -4.78
C HIS A 137 12.65 3.09 -3.88
N SER A 138 13.19 3.93 -3.00
CA SER A 138 14.16 3.52 -1.98
C SER A 138 13.43 2.94 -0.78
N GLN A 139 13.94 1.83 -0.25
CA GLN A 139 13.46 1.32 1.03
C GLN A 139 13.96 2.20 2.17
N ILE A 140 13.04 2.83 2.91
CA ILE A 140 13.36 3.81 3.94
C ILE A 140 12.39 3.62 5.11
N THR A 141 12.94 3.52 6.32
CA THR A 141 12.17 3.53 7.57
C THR A 141 12.10 4.96 8.10
N LEU A 142 10.88 5.49 8.25
CA LEU A 142 10.60 6.81 8.82
C LEU A 142 10.46 6.76 10.35
N ASN A 143 9.84 5.69 10.86
CA ASN A 143 9.70 5.45 12.29
C ASN A 143 9.88 3.94 12.57
N PRO A 144 10.70 3.53 13.54
CA PRO A 144 10.90 2.11 13.82
C PRO A 144 9.78 1.49 14.66
N GLU A 145 9.12 2.28 15.53
CA GLU A 145 8.11 1.78 16.47
C GLU A 145 7.10 2.89 16.85
N PRO A 146 5.81 2.76 16.47
CA PRO A 146 5.28 1.78 15.52
C PRO A 146 5.91 1.92 14.13
N PHE A 147 6.07 0.82 13.40
CA PHE A 147 6.80 0.86 12.13
C PHE A 147 6.11 1.76 11.10
N ILE A 148 6.85 2.68 10.48
CA ILE A 148 6.43 3.47 9.31
C ILE A 148 7.56 3.42 8.30
N GLY A 149 7.30 2.92 7.10
CA GLY A 149 8.34 2.86 6.08
C GLY A 149 7.86 2.56 4.68
N TRP A 150 8.66 3.01 3.71
CA TRP A 150 8.47 2.69 2.31
C TRP A 150 9.10 1.35 1.97
N VAL A 151 8.34 0.51 1.28
CA VAL A 151 8.79 -0.83 0.84
C VAL A 151 9.98 -0.73 -0.10
N GLY A 152 9.94 0.23 -1.02
CA GLY A 152 10.89 0.35 -2.13
C GLY A 152 10.55 -0.55 -3.32
N MET A 153 11.13 -0.23 -4.48
CA MET A 153 10.84 -0.89 -5.74
C MET A 153 11.37 -2.33 -5.75
N GLY A 154 10.51 -3.29 -6.12
CA GLY A 154 10.89 -4.71 -6.23
C GLY A 154 11.24 -5.38 -4.90
N ARG A 155 10.78 -4.81 -3.78
CA ARG A 155 11.00 -5.32 -2.43
C ARG A 155 9.68 -5.72 -1.79
N ALA A 156 9.78 -6.43 -0.67
CA ALA A 156 8.64 -6.79 0.14
C ALA A 156 9.02 -6.80 1.62
N TYR A 157 8.01 -6.57 2.47
CA TYR A 157 8.10 -6.84 3.90
C TYR A 157 7.30 -8.12 4.22
N LEU A 158 7.84 -8.93 5.11
CA LEU A 158 7.09 -9.93 5.86
C LEU A 158 6.67 -9.29 7.17
N ILE A 159 5.38 -9.35 7.47
CA ILE A 159 4.80 -8.81 8.70
C ILE A 159 4.15 -9.96 9.44
N ASP A 160 4.55 -10.15 10.69
CA ASP A 160 3.96 -11.13 11.59
C ASP A 160 3.51 -10.48 12.89
N VAL A 161 2.63 -11.17 13.61
CA VAL A 161 2.17 -10.79 14.95
C VAL A 161 2.64 -11.87 15.89
N ASN A 162 3.36 -11.47 16.93
CA ASN A 162 3.84 -12.38 17.97
C ASN A 162 3.45 -11.81 19.34
N ASP A 163 2.59 -12.51 20.07
CA ASP A 163 2.09 -12.10 21.39
C ASP A 163 1.46 -10.68 21.43
N GLY A 164 0.90 -10.23 20.30
CA GLY A 164 0.28 -8.90 20.15
C GLY A 164 1.22 -7.83 19.59
N ASP A 165 2.52 -8.11 19.44
CA ASP A 165 3.48 -7.19 18.84
C ASP A 165 3.63 -7.42 17.33
N VAL A 166 3.52 -6.34 16.54
CA VAL A 166 3.76 -6.38 15.09
C VAL A 166 5.26 -6.33 14.81
N ARG A 167 5.77 -7.35 14.10
CA ARG A 167 7.15 -7.37 13.61
C ARG A 167 7.18 -7.21 12.11
N VAL A 168 7.95 -6.22 11.66
CA VAL A 168 8.17 -5.95 10.23
C VAL A 168 9.60 -6.35 9.87
N GLN A 169 9.75 -7.25 8.90
CA GLN A 169 11.03 -7.78 8.45
C GLN A 169 11.15 -7.67 6.94
N ASN A 170 12.35 -7.42 6.43
CA ASN A 170 12.60 -7.50 5.00
C ASN A 170 12.39 -8.93 4.51
N LEU A 171 11.55 -9.11 3.49
CA LEU A 171 11.46 -10.38 2.80
C LEU A 171 12.65 -10.49 1.84
N VAL A 172 13.61 -11.34 2.20
CA VAL A 172 14.72 -11.70 1.31
C VAL A 172 14.25 -12.89 0.48
N VAL A 173 14.07 -12.67 -0.82
CA VAL A 173 13.66 -13.70 -1.80
C VAL A 173 14.87 -14.17 -2.58
#